data_AF-A0A3N6G6B2-F1
#
_entry.id   AF-A0A3N6G6B2-F1
#
_cell.length_a   1.000
_cell.length_b   1.000
_cell.length_c   1.000
_cell.angle_alpha   90.00
_cell.angle_beta   90.00
_cell.angle_gamma   90.00
#
_symmetry.space_group_name_H-M   'P 1'
#
loop_
_entity.id
_entity.type
_entity.pdbx_description
1 polymer ?
#
loop_
_entity_poly.entity_id
_entity_poly.type
_entity_poly.pdbx_seq_one_letter_code
_entity_poly.pdbx_strand_id
1 'polypeptide(L)'
;MTFPEVSTELRQSLERHRFSLRPQPDARPGEEIVGVVLEDGGETFHAGRVDHHLGLWSAFAVVRNTGLFRLDEMGRHESFEDAVLDVLMSFTYVE
;
A
#
# COMPACT_ATOMS: atom_id res chain seq x y z
N MET A 1 -4.80 14.56 7.48
CA MET A 1 -4.26 14.07 6.20
C MET A 1 -5.41 13.44 5.44
N THR A 2 -5.69 13.96 4.25
CA THR A 2 -6.77 13.44 3.39
C THR A 2 -6.14 12.40 2.48
N PHE A 3 -6.64 11.18 2.54
CA PHE A 3 -6.21 10.11 1.65
C PHE A 3 -6.47 10.53 0.19
N PRO A 4 -5.59 10.20 -0.77
CA PRO A 4 -5.95 10.30 -2.17
C PRO A 4 -7.22 9.48 -2.41
N GLU A 5 -8.21 10.06 -3.07
CA GLU A 5 -9.44 9.34 -3.38
C GLU A 5 -9.12 8.21 -4.36
N VAL A 6 -9.48 6.98 -3.98
CA VAL A 6 -9.49 5.82 -4.87
C VAL A 6 -10.85 5.69 -5.54
N SER A 7 -10.88 5.10 -6.73
CA SER A 7 -12.12 4.79 -7.40
C SER A 7 -13.00 3.89 -6.52
N THR A 8 -14.32 4.02 -6.65
CA THR A 8 -15.30 3.18 -5.95
C THR A 8 -15.04 1.69 -6.20
N GLU A 9 -14.61 1.33 -7.41
CA GLU A 9 -14.27 -0.03 -7.80
C GLU A 9 -13.07 -0.58 -7.02
N LEU A 10 -11.99 0.19 -6.92
CA LEU A 10 -10.82 -0.20 -6.12
C LEU A 10 -11.19 -0.33 -4.64
N ARG A 11 -11.97 0.62 -4.10
CA ARG A 11 -12.45 0.54 -2.70
C ARG A 11 -13.22 -0.76 -2.43
N GLN A 12 -14.19 -1.08 -3.28
CA GLN A 12 -14.98 -2.32 -3.14
C GLN A 12 -14.10 -3.58 -3.27
N SER A 13 -13.11 -3.55 -4.16
CA SER A 13 -12.15 -4.64 -4.30
C SER A 13 -11.33 -4.85 -3.03
N LEU A 14 -10.75 -3.78 -2.49
CA LEU A 14 -9.98 -3.81 -1.25
C LEU A 14 -10.82 -4.39 -0.10
N GLU A 15 -12.04 -3.89 0.09
CA GLU A 15 -12.96 -4.38 1.13
C GLU A 15 -13.30 -5.86 0.95
N ARG A 16 -13.59 -6.30 -0.29
CA ARG A 16 -13.90 -7.70 -0.61
C ARG A 16 -12.75 -8.64 -0.29
N HIS A 17 -11.52 -8.18 -0.47
CA HIS A 17 -10.30 -8.95 -0.24
C HIS A 17 -9.65 -8.67 1.12
N ARG A 18 -10.34 -7.96 2.03
CA ARG A 18 -9.85 -7.56 3.37
C ARG A 18 -8.53 -6.76 3.34
N PHE A 19 -8.27 -6.06 2.26
CA PHE A 19 -7.21 -5.07 2.21
C PHE A 19 -7.71 -3.73 2.74
N SER A 20 -6.87 -3.08 3.53
CA SER A 20 -7.08 -1.76 4.08
C SER A 20 -5.91 -0.86 3.71
N LEU A 21 -6.21 0.38 3.31
CA LEU A 21 -5.20 1.40 3.08
C LEU A 21 -5.04 2.23 4.37
N ARG A 22 -3.83 2.27 4.92
CA ARG A 22 -3.55 2.91 6.22
C ARG A 22 -2.50 4.01 6.03
N PRO A 23 -2.77 5.27 6.44
CA PRO A 23 -1.77 6.32 6.38
C PRO A 23 -0.67 6.04 7.41
N GLN A 24 0.59 6.31 7.07
CA GLN A 24 1.67 6.19 8.03
C GLN A 24 1.67 7.40 8.99
N PRO A 25 1.65 7.19 10.33
CA PRO A 25 1.50 8.29 11.28
C PRO A 25 2.71 9.24 11.36
N ASP A 26 3.89 8.82 10.92
CA ASP A 26 5.15 9.57 11.03
C ASP A 26 5.69 10.10 9.68
N ALA A 27 4.84 10.22 8.65
CA ALA A 27 5.27 10.76 7.37
C ALA A 27 5.72 12.22 7.52
N ARG A 28 6.89 12.56 6.97
CA ARG A 28 7.42 13.93 7.02
C ARG A 28 6.53 14.87 6.18
N PRO A 29 6.50 16.18 6.50
CA PRO A 29 5.76 17.13 5.68
C PRO A 29 6.28 17.13 4.24
N GLY A 30 5.39 16.83 3.29
CA GLY A 30 5.69 16.69 1.86
C GLY A 30 5.89 15.25 1.38
N GLU A 31 5.86 14.27 2.28
CA GLU A 31 5.83 12.84 1.97
C GLU A 31 4.44 12.30 2.33
N GLU A 32 3.77 11.61 1.40
CA GLU A 32 2.52 10.91 1.68
C GLU A 32 2.78 9.42 1.59
N ILE A 33 2.80 8.74 2.74
CA ILE A 33 3.06 7.31 2.80
C ILE A 33 1.78 6.58 3.19
N VAL A 34 1.37 5.66 2.33
CA VAL A 34 0.20 4.80 2.54
C VAL A 34 0.64 3.34 2.56
N GLY A 35 0.37 2.67 3.67
CA GLY A 35 0.51 1.22 3.77
C GLY A 35 -0.71 0.49 3.19
N VAL A 36 -0.45 -0.58 2.45
CA VAL A 36 -1.46 -1.57 2.03
C VAL A 36 -1.36 -2.75 2.98
N VAL A 37 -2.40 -3.02 3.76
CA VAL A 37 -2.41 -4.10 4.74
C VAL A 37 -3.54 -5.08 4.48
N LEU A 38 -3.30 -6.37 4.70
CA LEU A 38 -4.32 -7.43 4.69
C LEU A 38 -4.69 -7.76 6.14
N GLU A 39 -5.97 -7.71 6.46
CA GLU A 39 -6.51 -8.10 7.77
C GLU A 39 -7.05 -9.54 7.68
N ASP A 40 -6.36 -10.51 8.28
CA ASP A 40 -6.79 -11.92 8.29
C ASP A 40 -6.80 -12.50 9.71
N GLY A 41 -7.95 -13.02 10.14
CA GLY A 41 -8.05 -13.84 11.37
C GLY A 41 -7.67 -13.17 12.71
N GLY A 42 -7.38 -11.86 12.73
CA GLY A 42 -6.84 -11.15 13.90
C GLY A 42 -5.38 -10.72 13.75
N GLU A 43 -4.74 -11.09 12.65
CA GLU A 43 -3.38 -10.68 12.25
C GLU A 43 -3.46 -9.62 11.14
N THR A 44 -2.47 -8.72 11.13
CA THR A 44 -2.34 -7.68 10.09
C THR A 44 -1.05 -7.93 9.32
N PHE A 45 -1.17 -8.26 8.05
CA PHE A 45 -0.05 -8.48 7.14
C PHE A 45 0.20 -7.22 6.32
N HIS A 46 1.43 -6.72 6.30
CA HIS A 46 1.80 -5.61 5.43
C HIS A 46 2.08 -6.14 4.02
N ALA A 47 1.19 -5.87 3.08
CA ALA A 47 1.35 -6.25 1.67
C ALA A 47 2.36 -5.34 0.95
N GLY A 48 2.32 -4.06 1.28
CA GLY A 48 3.25 -3.09 0.73
C GLY A 48 2.98 -1.68 1.23
N ARG A 49 3.59 -0.70 0.56
CA ARG A 49 3.27 0.71 0.74
C ARG A 49 3.43 1.46 -0.57
N VAL A 50 2.83 2.63 -0.63
CA VAL A 50 3.03 3.59 -1.70
C VAL A 50 3.47 4.92 -1.10
N ASP A 51 4.54 5.51 -1.65
CA ASP A 51 5.06 6.81 -1.21
C ASP A 51 4.85 7.84 -2.32
N HIS A 52 4.27 8.98 -1.99
CA HIS A 52 4.23 10.14 -2.87
C HIS A 52 5.48 10.99 -2.68
N HIS A 53 6.26 11.15 -3.75
CA HIS A 53 7.43 12.00 -3.76
C HIS A 53 7.53 12.76 -5.08
N LEU A 54 7.64 14.09 -5.01
CA LEU A 54 7.81 14.98 -6.16
C LEU A 54 6.77 14.80 -7.29
N GLY A 55 5.52 14.50 -6.93
CA GLY A 55 4.42 14.35 -7.89
C GLY A 55 4.26 12.94 -8.49
N LEU A 56 5.01 11.96 -7.99
CA LEU A 56 4.90 10.56 -8.39
C LEU A 56 4.65 9.66 -7.18
N TRP A 57 3.82 8.64 -7.39
CA TRP A 57 3.55 7.56 -6.45
C TRP A 57 4.47 6.39 -6.73
N SER A 58 5.33 6.05 -5.78
CA SER A 58 6.24 4.92 -5.88
C SER A 58 5.66 3.73 -5.11
N ALA A 59 5.52 2.59 -5.78
CA ALA A 59 5.02 1.35 -5.21
C ALA A 59 6.18 0.54 -4.61
N PHE A 60 5.99 0.06 -3.37
CA PHE A 60 6.97 -0.76 -2.68
C PHE A 60 6.31 -2.03 -2.16
N ALA A 61 6.81 -3.19 -2.57
CA ALA A 61 6.40 -4.45 -1.97
C ALA A 61 7.02 -4.61 -0.58
N VAL A 62 6.28 -5.24 0.34
CA VAL A 62 6.80 -5.62 1.65
C VAL A 62 6.82 -7.13 1.76
N VAL A 63 8.00 -7.69 2.05
CA VAL A 63 8.16 -9.11 2.34
C VAL A 63 8.42 -9.27 3.85
N ARG A 64 7.39 -9.62 4.64
CA ARG A 64 7.43 -10.58 5.79
C ARG A 64 6.49 -10.29 6.98
N ASN A 65 6.13 -11.41 7.62
CA ASN A 65 5.36 -11.60 8.86
C ASN A 65 6.04 -11.12 10.17
N THR A 66 7.31 -10.68 10.18
CA THR A 66 8.07 -10.49 11.45
C THR A 66 9.06 -9.31 11.50
N GLY A 67 8.82 -8.23 10.76
CA GLY A 67 9.40 -6.93 11.14
C GLY A 67 10.77 -6.54 10.55
N LEU A 68 11.10 -6.98 9.33
CA LEU A 68 12.15 -6.35 8.53
C LEU A 68 11.58 -5.94 7.17
N PHE A 69 11.25 -4.65 7.06
CA PHE A 69 10.78 -4.00 5.84
C PHE A 69 11.92 -3.90 4.83
N ARG A 70 12.15 -4.96 4.05
CA ARG A 70 12.90 -4.79 2.81
C ARG A 70 11.95 -4.27 1.75
N LEU A 71 11.97 -2.96 1.58
CA LEU A 71 11.24 -2.25 0.53
C LEU A 71 12.00 -2.45 -0.78
N ASP A 72 11.39 -3.16 -1.72
CA ASP A 72 11.87 -3.23 -3.10
C ASP A 72 10.92 -2.35 -3.94
N GLU A 73 11.45 -1.31 -4.60
CA GLU A 73 10.67 -0.40 -5.43
C GLU A 73 10.19 -1.18 -6.65
N MET A 74 8.88 -1.37 -6.77
CA MET A 74 8.26 -2.16 -7.85
C MET A 74 7.95 -1.28 -9.06
N GLY A 75 7.59 -0.02 -8.82
CA GLY A 75 7.13 0.87 -9.88
C GLY A 75 6.96 2.31 -9.42
N ARG A 76 6.83 3.21 -10.41
CA ARG A 76 6.48 4.62 -10.23
C ARG A 76 5.31 4.97 -11.13
N HIS A 77 4.33 5.65 -10.57
CA HIS A 77 3.04 5.91 -11.19
C HIS A 77 2.66 7.37 -10.98
N GLU A 78 2.00 7.96 -11.97
CA GLU A 78 1.39 9.28 -11.81
C GLU A 78 0.11 9.20 -10.97
N SER A 79 -0.53 8.01 -10.94
CA SER A 79 -1.75 7.74 -10.20
C SER A 79 -1.47 6.95 -8.92
N PHE A 80 -2.11 7.36 -7.83
CA PHE A 80 -2.13 6.61 -6.57
C PHE A 80 -2.74 5.21 -6.75
N GLU A 81 -3.82 5.11 -7.52
CA GLU A 81 -4.54 3.87 -7.76
C GLU A 81 -3.66 2.84 -8.47
N ASP A 82 -2.90 3.25 -9.48
CA ASP A 82 -1.98 2.36 -10.20
C ASP A 82 -0.86 1.84 -9.27
N ALA A 83 -0.32 2.71 -8.41
CA ALA A 83 0.69 2.29 -7.44
C ALA A 83 0.13 1.28 -6.41
N VAL A 84 -1.12 1.46 -5.98
CA VAL A 84 -1.79 0.49 -5.08
C VAL A 84 -2.03 -0.84 -5.78
N LEU A 85 -2.47 -0.81 -7.04
CA LEU A 85 -2.65 -2.02 -7.85
C LEU A 85 -1.34 -2.77 -8.04
N ASP A 86 -0.23 -2.06 -8.28
CA ASP A 86 1.09 -2.67 -8.45
C ASP A 86 1.57 -3.38 -7.17
N VAL A 87 1.32 -2.78 -6.00
CA VAL A 87 1.54 -3.43 -4.69
C VAL A 87 0.69 -4.70 -4.55
N LEU A 88 -0.60 -4.64 -4.89
CA LEU A 88 -1.51 -5.79 -4.78
C LEU A 88 -1.13 -6.91 -5.74
N MET A 89 -0.71 -6.60 -6.97
CA MET A 89 -0.25 -7.58 -7.96
C MET A 89 1.05 -8.25 -7.54
N SER A 90 1.93 -7.51 -6.85
CA SER A 90 3.20 -8.02 -6.34
C SER A 90 3.05 -8.84 -5.06
N PHE A 91 1.94 -8.70 -4.35
CA PHE A 91 1.70 -9.41 -3.10
C PHE A 91 1.43 -10.90 -3.34
N THR A 92 2.42 -11.73 -3.04
CA THR A 92 2.25 -13.19 -2.97
C THR A 92 1.99 -13.57 -1.51
N TYR A 93 0.77 -13.96 -1.18
CA TYR A 93 0.46 -14.57 0.12
C TYR A 93 1.14 -15.95 0.15
N VAL A 94 2.20 -16.08 0.94
CA VAL A 94 2.83 -17.39 1.18
C VAL A 94 2.12 -17.99 2.39
N GLU A 95 1.23 -18.95 2.13
CA GLU A 95 0.56 -19.79 3.14
C GLU A 95 1.57 -20.55 4.02
#